data_AF-A0A8X8VWH7-F1
#
_entry.id   AF-A0A8X8VWH7-F1
#
_cell.length_a   1.000
_cell.length_b   1.000
_cell.length_c   1.000
_cell.angle_alpha   90.00
_cell.angle_beta   90.00
_cell.angle_gamma   90.00
#
_symmetry.space_group_name_H-M   'P 1'
#
loop_
_entity.id
_entity.type
_entity.pdbx_description
1 polymer ?
#
loop_
_entity_poly.entity_id
_entity_poly.type
_entity_poly.pdbx_seq_one_letter_code
_entity_poly.pdbx_strand_id
1 'polypeptide(L)'
;MDCVLIGVVMGVMLLGLRWFVYLQGPRKRLPPGPRPLPIIGNIHQLGKNQTETLRQLAKTYGPLMSIRIGSVYTVVASTPEMAMELLQRHGQVFSGRTVPYAMDVGGFSKFSIFFGPAGKEWRDKRKVCKEILFSERCLKESEGLRQEMLQKLVDHVGGHCDRRDVVKIHDVVFMANLNLLLTTIFSITSPDTAMELMKIMKDFFSLFAPNITDYFPILKVLDPQGMKRKAELSLGKLLAKFRDFLNHRLDHRRNNPNNKKQDLLEAIIDITPSKRLQHYHTRYPLFTSRINRGRNRLHSNMVEWIMTELLFNPDKLERLKREIKSAVGENGKIQEADIASLPYLQAVIKETFRYHPPGPLAVTRMSEADQEVNGYMIPKGTQIVVNTWSMAKDPSIWTDPRNLLSQNDSLTTNWDFKGQHFQLIPFGAGRRIFPEYPWQLVFCR
;
A
#
# COMPACT_ATOMS: atom_id res chain seq x y z
N MET A 1 25.45 -7.36 -46.57
CA MET A 1 24.44 -7.06 -45.52
C MET A 1 23.12 -7.55 -46.06
N ASP A 2 22.78 -8.76 -45.64
CA ASP A 2 22.32 -9.78 -46.59
C ASP A 2 20.80 -9.82 -46.66
N CYS A 3 20.25 -10.06 -47.85
CA CYS A 3 18.81 -10.24 -48.08
C CYS A 3 18.20 -11.29 -47.13
N VAL A 4 19.03 -12.23 -46.64
CA VAL A 4 18.68 -13.21 -45.62
C VAL A 4 18.35 -12.56 -44.27
N LEU A 5 19.14 -11.57 -43.82
CA LEU A 5 18.88 -10.86 -42.57
C LEU A 5 17.59 -10.03 -42.65
N ILE A 6 17.35 -9.38 -43.78
CA ILE A 6 16.10 -8.63 -44.04
C ILE A 6 14.90 -9.60 -44.07
N GLY A 7 15.03 -10.76 -44.73
CA GLY A 7 14.00 -11.79 -44.77
C GLY A 7 13.66 -12.36 -43.39
N VAL A 8 14.67 -12.62 -42.56
CA VAL A 8 14.47 -13.11 -41.18
C VAL A 8 13.79 -12.04 -40.33
N VAL A 9 14.22 -10.78 -40.41
CA VAL A 9 13.60 -9.67 -39.65
C VAL A 9 12.15 -9.47 -40.07
N MET A 10 11.85 -9.46 -41.37
CA MET A 10 10.47 -9.37 -41.87
C MET A 10 9.63 -10.58 -41.47
N GLY A 11 10.19 -11.78 -41.49
CA GLY A 11 9.52 -13.00 -41.05
C GLY A 11 9.14 -12.95 -39.57
N VAL A 12 10.06 -12.49 -38.71
CA VAL A 12 9.80 -12.28 -37.27
C VAL A 12 8.77 -11.18 -37.05
N MET A 13 8.83 -10.08 -37.82
CA MET A 13 7.81 -9.03 -37.74
C MET A 13 6.42 -9.52 -38.17
N LEU A 14 6.32 -10.29 -39.25
CA LEU A 14 5.06 -10.84 -39.76
C LEU A 14 4.48 -11.90 -38.82
N LEU A 15 5.32 -12.74 -38.22
CA LEU A 15 4.91 -13.67 -37.17
C LEU A 15 4.46 -12.92 -35.92
N GLY A 16 5.17 -11.84 -35.54
CA GLY A 16 4.77 -10.94 -34.47
C GLY A 16 3.44 -10.23 -34.75
N LEU A 17 3.21 -9.79 -35.99
CA LEU A 17 1.98 -9.14 -36.42
C LEU A 17 0.80 -10.12 -36.45
N ARG A 18 1.03 -11.33 -36.96
CA ARG A 18 0.03 -12.40 -37.01
C ARG A 18 -0.30 -12.91 -35.60
N TRP A 19 0.69 -13.04 -34.72
CA TRP A 19 0.49 -13.31 -33.29
C TRP A 19 -0.27 -12.17 -32.61
N PHE A 20 0.04 -10.92 -32.93
CA PHE A 20 -0.67 -9.75 -32.41
C PHE A 20 -2.14 -9.73 -32.84
N VAL A 21 -2.44 -10.00 -34.11
CA VAL A 21 -3.80 -10.14 -34.64
C VAL A 21 -4.52 -11.35 -34.03
N TYR A 22 -3.83 -12.48 -33.87
CA TYR A 22 -4.36 -13.69 -33.23
C TYR A 22 -4.72 -13.47 -31.76
N LEU A 23 -3.88 -12.72 -31.02
CA LEU A 23 -4.17 -12.31 -29.65
C LEU A 23 -5.39 -11.37 -29.54
N GLN A 24 -5.85 -10.77 -30.65
CA GLN A 24 -7.05 -9.92 -30.62
C GLN A 24 -8.35 -10.72 -30.59
N GLY A 25 -8.35 -12.03 -30.89
CA GLY A 25 -9.52 -12.93 -30.77
C GLY A 25 -10.79 -12.42 -31.49
N PRO A 26 -11.92 -13.14 -31.41
CA PRO A 26 -13.22 -12.54 -31.74
C PRO A 26 -13.44 -11.34 -30.82
N ARG A 27 -13.91 -10.21 -31.38
CA ARG A 27 -14.15 -8.94 -30.67
C ARG A 27 -15.08 -9.12 -29.47
N LYS A 28 -14.55 -9.58 -28.34
CA LYS A 28 -15.15 -9.31 -27.04
C LYS A 28 -15.23 -7.78 -26.94
N ARG A 29 -16.35 -7.24 -26.45
CA ARG A 29 -16.51 -5.79 -26.23
C ARG A 29 -15.55 -5.36 -25.13
N LEU A 30 -14.27 -5.18 -25.43
CA LEU A 30 -13.26 -4.77 -24.45
C LEU A 30 -13.46 -3.28 -24.12
N PRO A 31 -13.08 -2.83 -22.91
CA PRO A 31 -13.08 -1.41 -22.60
C PRO A 31 -12.27 -0.61 -23.62
N PRO A 32 -12.74 0.58 -24.01
CA PRO A 32 -12.05 1.44 -24.98
C PRO A 32 -10.67 1.87 -24.45
N GLY A 33 -9.75 2.22 -25.33
CA GLY A 33 -8.40 2.60 -24.92
C GLY A 33 -7.52 3.09 -26.06
N PRO A 34 -6.40 3.75 -25.75
CA PRO A 34 -5.43 4.17 -26.75
C PRO A 34 -4.84 2.97 -27.49
N ARG A 35 -4.69 3.10 -28.81
CA ARG A 35 -4.14 2.03 -29.65
C ARG A 35 -2.74 1.62 -29.16
N PRO A 36 -2.52 0.34 -28.80
CA PRO A 36 -1.22 -0.13 -28.35
C PRO A 36 -0.26 -0.32 -29.53
N LEU A 37 1.01 0.06 -29.37
CA LEU A 37 2.06 -0.30 -30.33
C LEU A 37 2.45 -1.78 -30.19
N PRO A 38 2.95 -2.43 -31.26
CA PRO A 38 3.51 -3.77 -31.16
C PRO A 38 4.59 -3.86 -30.07
N ILE A 39 4.63 -4.98 -29.36
CA ILE A 39 5.58 -5.30 -28.28
C ILE A 39 5.41 -4.41 -27.03
N ILE A 40 5.63 -3.10 -27.12
CA ILE A 40 5.68 -2.20 -25.96
C ILE A 40 4.31 -1.72 -25.47
N GLY A 41 3.26 -1.89 -26.28
CA GLY A 41 1.92 -1.39 -25.97
C GLY A 41 1.88 0.12 -25.82
N ASN A 42 1.35 0.60 -24.69
CA ASN A 42 1.15 2.00 -24.33
C ASN A 42 2.24 2.56 -23.40
N ILE A 43 3.34 1.84 -23.15
CA ILE A 43 4.44 2.31 -22.26
C ILE A 43 4.94 3.71 -22.67
N HIS A 44 5.10 3.92 -23.98
CA HIS A 44 5.56 5.19 -24.56
C HIS A 44 4.65 6.40 -24.24
N GLN A 45 3.39 6.16 -23.88
CA GLN A 45 2.42 7.22 -23.56
C GLN A 45 2.40 7.55 -22.06
N LEU A 46 2.79 6.63 -21.17
CA LEU A 46 2.60 6.78 -19.73
C LEU A 46 3.46 7.89 -19.10
N GLY A 47 4.69 8.09 -19.62
CA GLY A 47 5.62 9.09 -19.12
C GLY A 47 6.01 8.90 -17.65
N LYS A 48 6.55 9.95 -17.03
CA LYS A 48 6.95 9.94 -15.60
C LYS A 48 5.76 10.07 -14.65
N ASN A 49 4.75 10.87 -15.01
CA ASN A 49 3.56 11.11 -14.18
C ASN A 49 2.38 10.27 -14.65
N GLN A 50 2.45 8.97 -14.34
CA GLN A 50 1.47 7.98 -14.83
C GLN A 50 0.03 8.33 -14.40
N THR A 51 -0.18 8.83 -13.18
CA THR A 51 -1.51 9.12 -12.65
C THR A 51 -2.20 10.25 -13.41
N GLU A 52 -1.46 11.30 -13.76
CA GLU A 52 -1.98 12.41 -14.56
C GLU A 52 -2.21 11.99 -16.01
N THR A 53 -1.27 11.25 -16.61
CA THR A 53 -1.46 10.72 -17.97
C THR A 53 -2.72 9.86 -18.04
N LEU A 54 -2.90 8.94 -17.10
CA LEU A 54 -4.08 8.06 -17.05
C LEU A 54 -5.36 8.86 -16.84
N ARG A 55 -5.33 9.94 -16.06
CA ARG A 55 -6.46 10.85 -15.92
C ARG A 55 -6.82 11.54 -17.23
N GLN A 56 -5.84 12.04 -17.98
CA GLN A 56 -6.08 12.68 -19.28
C GLN A 56 -6.62 11.69 -20.31
N LEU A 57 -6.10 10.47 -20.34
CA LEU A 57 -6.63 9.39 -21.18
C LEU A 57 -8.07 9.04 -20.80
N ALA A 58 -8.41 8.98 -19.51
CA ALA A 58 -9.76 8.69 -19.04
C ALA A 58 -10.79 9.75 -19.51
N LYS A 59 -10.40 11.02 -19.69
CA LYS A 59 -11.29 12.04 -20.29
C LYS A 59 -11.67 11.72 -21.74
N THR A 60 -10.80 11.03 -22.47
CA THR A 60 -11.00 10.67 -23.89
C THR A 60 -11.71 9.33 -24.05
N TYR A 61 -11.28 8.32 -23.27
CA TYR A 61 -11.76 6.94 -23.41
C TYR A 61 -12.87 6.58 -22.42
N GLY A 62 -13.15 7.45 -21.45
CA GLY A 62 -14.22 7.26 -20.48
C GLY A 62 -13.76 6.68 -19.14
N PRO A 63 -14.72 6.42 -18.23
CA PRO A 63 -14.46 6.11 -16.82
C PRO A 63 -13.82 4.73 -16.59
N LEU A 64 -13.98 3.82 -17.56
CA LEU A 64 -13.38 2.49 -17.60
C LEU A 64 -12.68 2.33 -18.95
N MET A 65 -11.35 2.27 -18.94
CA MET A 65 -10.55 2.17 -20.15
C MET A 65 -9.54 1.03 -20.08
N SER A 66 -9.01 0.60 -21.22
CA SER A 66 -7.95 -0.38 -21.33
C SER A 66 -6.63 0.23 -21.80
N ILE A 67 -5.52 -0.28 -21.28
CA ILE A 67 -4.17 -0.01 -21.76
C ILE A 67 -3.38 -1.31 -21.75
N ARG A 68 -2.29 -1.34 -22.50
CA ARG A 68 -1.37 -2.47 -22.55
C ARG A 68 0.02 -2.03 -22.14
N ILE A 69 0.56 -2.59 -21.06
CA ILE A 69 1.90 -2.25 -20.56
C ILE A 69 2.84 -3.41 -20.94
N GLY A 70 3.52 -3.28 -22.08
CA GLY A 70 4.25 -4.40 -22.69
C GLY A 70 3.29 -5.53 -23.09
N SER A 71 3.42 -6.69 -22.46
CA SER A 71 2.53 -7.83 -22.65
C SER A 71 1.36 -7.88 -21.67
N VAL A 72 1.29 -6.97 -20.70
CA VAL A 72 0.25 -6.98 -19.66
C VAL A 72 -0.95 -6.15 -20.10
N TYR A 73 -2.12 -6.79 -20.18
CA TYR A 73 -3.38 -6.11 -20.44
C TYR A 73 -3.97 -5.57 -19.12
N THR A 74 -4.26 -4.28 -19.09
CA THR A 74 -4.65 -3.54 -17.89
C THR A 74 -5.92 -2.75 -18.13
N VAL A 75 -6.88 -2.87 -17.22
CA VAL A 75 -8.08 -2.03 -17.17
C VAL A 75 -7.94 -1.01 -16.05
N VAL A 76 -8.25 0.25 -16.36
CA VAL A 76 -8.12 1.39 -15.46
C VAL A 76 -9.51 1.97 -15.21
N ALA A 77 -9.93 2.01 -13.94
CA ALA A 77 -11.10 2.75 -13.50
C ALA A 77 -10.70 4.09 -12.89
N SER A 78 -11.39 5.16 -13.29
CA SER A 78 -11.05 6.53 -12.88
C SER A 78 -12.19 7.30 -12.23
N THR A 79 -13.35 6.66 -12.00
CA THR A 79 -14.50 7.26 -11.30
C THR A 79 -14.98 6.39 -10.12
N PRO A 80 -15.70 6.96 -9.13
CA PRO A 80 -16.26 6.23 -7.99
C PRO A 80 -17.14 5.05 -8.41
N GLU A 81 -17.96 5.22 -9.43
CA GLU A 81 -18.92 4.21 -9.89
C GLU A 81 -18.18 2.98 -10.42
N MET A 82 -17.17 3.19 -11.28
CA MET A 82 -16.37 2.09 -11.81
C MET A 82 -15.48 1.45 -10.75
N ALA A 83 -14.98 2.23 -9.78
CA ALA A 83 -14.28 1.68 -8.63
C ALA A 83 -15.20 0.80 -7.77
N MET A 84 -16.46 1.17 -7.58
CA MET A 84 -17.47 0.40 -6.85
C MET A 84 -17.81 -0.91 -7.56
N GLU A 85 -18.04 -0.85 -8.88
CA GLU A 85 -18.28 -2.01 -9.72
C GLU A 85 -17.16 -3.05 -9.57
N LEU A 86 -15.90 -2.61 -9.66
CA LEU A 86 -14.73 -3.49 -9.60
C LEU A 86 -14.40 -3.98 -8.18
N LEU A 87 -14.42 -3.09 -7.18
CA LEU A 87 -13.91 -3.41 -5.84
C LEU A 87 -14.96 -4.01 -4.93
N GLN A 88 -16.25 -3.68 -5.12
CA GLN A 88 -17.35 -4.13 -4.28
C GLN A 88 -18.28 -5.09 -5.03
N ARG A 89 -18.98 -4.64 -6.08
CA ARG A 89 -20.02 -5.44 -6.77
C ARG A 89 -19.45 -6.74 -7.32
N HIS A 90 -18.37 -6.65 -8.09
CA HIS A 90 -17.63 -7.79 -8.63
C HIS A 90 -16.36 -8.10 -7.83
N GLY A 91 -16.29 -7.65 -6.58
CA GLY A 91 -15.07 -7.68 -5.77
C GLY A 91 -14.52 -9.08 -5.47
N GLN A 92 -15.29 -10.16 -5.68
CA GLN A 92 -14.80 -11.53 -5.60
C GLN A 92 -13.95 -11.88 -6.82
N VAL A 93 -14.43 -11.56 -8.02
CA VAL A 93 -13.73 -11.84 -9.28
C VAL A 93 -12.46 -10.99 -9.37
N PHE A 94 -12.52 -9.73 -8.95
CA PHE A 94 -11.38 -8.81 -8.91
C PHE A 94 -10.63 -8.84 -7.56
N SER A 95 -10.68 -9.97 -6.87
CA SER A 95 -9.97 -10.16 -5.62
C SER A 95 -8.53 -10.63 -5.82
N GLY A 96 -8.15 -11.10 -7.02
CA GLY A 96 -6.80 -11.53 -7.34
C GLY A 96 -5.76 -10.41 -7.26
N ARG A 97 -4.48 -10.76 -7.34
CA ARG A 97 -3.35 -9.82 -7.32
C ARG A 97 -2.42 -10.06 -8.48
N THR A 98 -1.96 -8.98 -9.10
CA THR A 98 -0.77 -9.02 -9.96
C THR A 98 0.44 -9.07 -9.05
N VAL A 99 1.25 -10.11 -9.20
CA VAL A 99 2.42 -10.37 -8.36
C VAL A 99 3.67 -10.01 -9.15
N PRO A 100 4.49 -9.05 -8.68
CA PRO A 100 5.80 -8.81 -9.28
C PRO A 100 6.67 -10.06 -9.21
N TYR A 101 7.47 -10.31 -10.24
CA TYR A 101 8.33 -11.47 -10.38
C TYR A 101 9.26 -11.66 -9.18
N ALA A 102 9.84 -10.55 -8.68
CA ALA A 102 10.68 -10.54 -7.50
C ALA A 102 9.95 -11.03 -6.22
N MET A 103 8.64 -10.86 -6.14
CA MET A 103 7.84 -11.25 -4.97
C MET A 103 7.35 -12.70 -5.00
N ASP A 104 7.49 -13.39 -6.14
CA ASP A 104 7.09 -14.80 -6.27
C ASP A 104 8.26 -15.79 -6.06
N VAL A 105 9.47 -15.27 -5.87
CA VAL A 105 10.67 -16.06 -5.56
C VAL A 105 10.43 -16.93 -4.33
N GLY A 106 10.74 -18.23 -4.44
CA GLY A 106 10.55 -19.21 -3.37
C GLY A 106 9.08 -19.45 -2.97
N GLY A 107 8.12 -18.99 -3.78
CA GLY A 107 6.68 -19.11 -3.48
C GLY A 107 6.18 -18.13 -2.41
N PHE A 108 6.97 -17.11 -2.06
CA PHE A 108 6.64 -16.13 -1.02
C PHE A 108 5.25 -15.49 -1.21
N SER A 109 4.91 -15.17 -2.46
CA SER A 109 3.64 -14.52 -2.82
C SER A 109 2.40 -15.32 -2.38
N LYS A 110 2.45 -16.65 -2.49
CA LYS A 110 1.32 -17.56 -2.24
C LYS A 110 0.91 -17.53 -0.77
N PHE A 111 1.90 -17.40 0.10
CA PHE A 111 1.67 -17.39 1.53
C PHE A 111 1.30 -15.99 2.02
N SER A 112 1.82 -14.92 1.41
CA SER A 112 1.59 -13.52 1.78
C SER A 112 0.10 -13.14 1.90
N ILE A 113 -0.26 -12.39 2.94
CA ILE A 113 -1.62 -11.81 3.05
C ILE A 113 -1.92 -10.78 1.94
N PHE A 114 -0.85 -10.20 1.37
CA PHE A 114 -0.95 -9.09 0.43
C PHE A 114 -1.12 -9.59 -1.01
N PHE A 115 -0.30 -10.55 -1.41
CA PHE A 115 -0.27 -11.14 -2.76
C PHE A 115 -1.06 -12.43 -2.89
N GLY A 116 -1.24 -13.17 -1.79
CA GLY A 116 -1.83 -14.51 -1.82
C GLY A 116 -3.27 -14.52 -2.36
N PRO A 117 -3.71 -15.67 -2.90
CA PRO A 117 -5.04 -15.84 -3.48
C PRO A 117 -6.13 -15.62 -2.42
N ALA A 118 -7.31 -15.11 -2.83
CA ALA A 118 -8.40 -14.75 -1.91
C ALA A 118 -9.21 -15.96 -1.40
N GLY A 119 -8.52 -17.06 -1.07
CA GLY A 119 -9.10 -18.30 -0.58
C GLY A 119 -9.38 -18.31 0.93
N LYS A 120 -9.71 -19.50 1.45
CA LYS A 120 -9.98 -19.72 2.88
C LYS A 120 -8.80 -19.32 3.77
N GLU A 121 -7.59 -19.76 3.44
CA GLU A 121 -6.38 -19.44 4.21
C GLU A 121 -6.12 -17.93 4.30
N TRP A 122 -6.34 -17.20 3.20
CA TRP A 122 -6.21 -15.75 3.20
C TRP A 122 -7.27 -15.07 4.08
N ARG A 123 -8.51 -15.57 4.08
CA ARG A 123 -9.57 -15.08 4.98
C ARG A 123 -9.24 -15.35 6.44
N ASP A 124 -8.76 -16.54 6.77
CA ASP A 124 -8.34 -16.92 8.12
C ASP A 124 -7.22 -15.97 8.61
N LYS A 125 -6.21 -15.70 7.76
CA LYS A 125 -5.14 -14.73 8.07
C LYS A 125 -5.66 -13.30 8.28
N ARG A 126 -6.59 -12.86 7.42
CA ARG A 126 -7.23 -11.54 7.54
C ARG A 126 -8.07 -11.39 8.80
N LYS A 127 -8.75 -12.46 9.21
CA LYS A 127 -9.51 -12.51 10.46
C LYS A 127 -8.58 -12.30 11.65
N VAL A 128 -7.47 -13.06 11.72
CA VAL A 128 -6.43 -12.88 12.74
C VAL A 128 -5.89 -11.46 12.77
N CYS A 129 -5.58 -10.89 11.60
CA CYS A 129 -5.11 -9.50 11.52
C CYS A 129 -6.13 -8.52 12.10
N LYS A 130 -7.40 -8.60 11.70
CA LYS A 130 -8.44 -7.67 12.14
C LYS A 130 -8.79 -7.83 13.62
N GLU A 131 -8.99 -9.06 14.08
CA GLU A 131 -9.54 -9.36 15.40
C GLU A 131 -8.49 -9.38 16.50
N ILE A 132 -7.22 -9.63 16.16
CA ILE A 132 -6.14 -9.68 17.15
C ILE A 132 -5.16 -8.54 16.91
N LEU A 133 -4.46 -8.54 15.77
CA LEU A 133 -3.32 -7.63 15.54
C LEU A 133 -3.70 -6.16 15.43
N PHE A 134 -4.89 -5.88 14.88
CA PHE A 134 -5.38 -4.53 14.59
C PHE A 134 -6.71 -4.25 15.27
N SER A 135 -6.98 -5.00 16.33
CA SER A 135 -8.15 -4.78 17.19
C SER A 135 -8.04 -3.45 17.92
N GLU A 136 -9.19 -2.88 18.28
CA GLU A 136 -9.26 -1.72 19.17
C GLU A 136 -8.62 -2.01 20.53
N ARG A 137 -8.72 -3.26 21.00
CA ARG A 137 -8.05 -3.70 22.23
C ARG A 137 -6.53 -3.52 22.14
N CYS A 138 -5.90 -4.08 21.10
CA CYS A 138 -4.45 -3.95 20.92
C CYS A 138 -4.04 -2.48 20.73
N LEU A 139 -4.88 -1.69 20.06
CA LEU A 139 -4.64 -0.26 19.90
C LEU A 139 -4.63 0.45 21.28
N LYS A 140 -5.62 0.20 22.14
CA LYS A 140 -5.67 0.75 23.51
C LYS A 140 -4.52 0.26 24.38
N GLU A 141 -4.22 -1.04 24.38
CA GLU A 141 -3.13 -1.62 25.18
C GLU A 141 -1.74 -1.06 24.81
N SER A 142 -1.56 -0.54 23.59
CA SER A 142 -0.30 0.06 23.13
C SER A 142 -0.28 1.59 23.18
N GLU A 143 -1.30 2.23 23.76
CA GLU A 143 -1.38 3.70 23.90
C GLU A 143 -0.19 4.28 24.68
N GLY A 144 0.16 3.70 25.84
CA GLY A 144 1.28 4.18 26.65
C GLY A 144 2.62 4.16 25.88
N LEU A 145 2.86 3.11 25.09
CA LEU A 145 4.04 3.02 24.22
C LEU A 145 4.03 4.09 23.12
N ARG A 146 2.86 4.42 22.56
CA ARG A 146 2.74 5.49 21.56
C ARG A 146 3.00 6.86 22.18
N GLN A 147 2.44 7.13 23.35
CA GLN A 147 2.68 8.38 24.09
C GLN A 147 4.16 8.56 24.42
N GLU A 148 4.85 7.51 24.90
CA GLU A 148 6.29 7.55 25.15
C GLU A 148 7.09 7.86 23.87
N MET A 149 6.74 7.20 22.75
CA MET A 149 7.43 7.44 21.48
C MET A 149 7.13 8.82 20.90
N LEU A 150 5.92 9.34 21.07
CA LEU A 150 5.55 10.70 20.69
C LEU A 150 6.36 11.73 21.51
N GLN A 151 6.50 11.52 22.82
CA GLN A 151 7.31 12.38 23.66
C GLN A 151 8.77 12.39 23.19
N LYS A 152 9.37 11.22 22.93
CA LYS A 152 10.73 11.13 22.37
C LYS A 152 10.87 11.83 21.03
N LEU A 153 9.85 11.78 20.18
CA LEU A 153 9.82 12.47 18.90
C LEU A 153 9.80 14.00 19.10
N VAL A 154 8.95 14.49 19.99
CA VAL A 154 8.85 15.91 20.35
C VAL A 154 10.18 16.41 20.94
N ASP A 155 10.76 15.67 21.88
CA ASP A 155 12.04 16.02 22.51
C ASP A 155 13.17 16.05 21.47
N HIS A 156 13.20 15.08 20.55
CA HIS A 156 14.17 15.04 19.47
C HIS A 156 14.06 16.27 18.56
N VAL A 157 12.84 16.64 18.16
CA VAL A 157 12.59 17.84 17.35
C VAL A 157 12.91 19.12 18.13
N GLY A 158 12.58 19.19 19.43
CA GLY A 158 12.93 20.30 20.31
C GLY A 158 14.44 20.52 20.37
N GLY A 159 15.22 19.46 20.53
CA GLY A 159 16.67 19.55 20.52
C GLY A 159 17.27 20.00 19.17
N HIS A 160 16.60 19.78 18.03
CA HIS A 160 16.99 20.40 16.75
C HIS A 160 16.60 21.89 16.69
N CYS A 161 15.46 22.26 17.27
CA CYS A 161 15.03 23.65 17.37
C CYS A 161 16.05 24.50 18.16
N ASP A 162 16.54 24.00 19.30
CA ASP A 162 17.55 24.68 20.13
C ASP A 162 18.85 24.94 19.36
N ARG A 163 19.23 23.98 18.49
CA ARG A 163 20.42 24.06 17.63
C ARG A 163 20.17 24.82 16.32
N ARG A 164 18.92 25.19 16.01
CA ARG A 164 18.49 25.77 14.74
C ARG A 164 18.81 24.87 13.53
N ASP A 165 18.73 23.57 13.72
CA ASP A 165 19.00 22.55 12.70
C ASP A 165 17.75 22.26 11.85
N VAL A 166 17.96 21.87 10.59
CA VAL A 166 16.89 21.44 9.69
C VAL A 166 16.46 20.01 9.99
N VAL A 167 15.16 19.81 10.24
CA VAL A 167 14.58 18.50 10.51
C VAL A 167 13.99 17.90 9.24
N LYS A 168 14.43 16.68 8.88
CA LYS A 168 13.80 15.87 7.84
C LYS A 168 12.62 15.10 8.44
N ILE A 169 11.42 15.68 8.37
CA ILE A 169 10.19 15.13 8.97
C ILE A 169 9.98 13.65 8.62
N HIS A 170 10.13 13.29 7.34
CA HIS A 170 10.01 11.91 6.89
C HIS A 170 10.90 10.95 7.70
N ASP A 171 12.18 11.28 7.88
CA ASP A 171 13.16 10.38 8.47
C ASP A 171 12.92 10.20 9.97
N VAL A 172 12.63 11.30 10.68
CA VAL A 172 12.38 11.25 12.13
C VAL A 172 11.07 10.50 12.44
N VAL A 173 10.00 10.77 11.68
CA VAL A 173 8.72 10.08 11.82
C VAL A 173 8.84 8.60 11.43
N PHE A 174 9.63 8.28 10.41
CA PHE A 174 9.88 6.89 9.99
C PHE A 174 10.59 6.09 11.08
N MET A 175 11.61 6.68 11.72
CA MET A 175 12.33 6.04 12.82
C MET A 175 11.45 5.82 14.06
N ALA A 176 10.66 6.84 14.44
CA ALA A 176 9.70 6.72 15.53
C ALA A 176 8.68 5.58 15.26
N ASN A 177 8.13 5.52 14.04
CA ASN A 177 7.25 4.43 13.62
C ASN A 177 7.90 3.05 13.71
N LEU A 178 9.14 2.93 13.22
CA LEU A 178 9.85 1.65 13.22
C LEU A 178 10.10 1.16 14.64
N ASN A 179 10.52 2.04 15.53
CA ASN A 179 10.72 1.73 16.95
C ASN A 179 9.41 1.31 17.60
N LEU A 180 8.33 2.07 17.41
CA LEU A 180 7.00 1.72 17.91
C LEU A 180 6.60 0.32 17.45
N LEU A 181 6.75 0.00 16.17
CA LEU A 181 6.40 -1.31 15.63
C LEU A 181 7.24 -2.44 16.20
N LEU A 182 8.55 -2.24 16.33
CA LEU A 182 9.45 -3.22 16.94
C LEU A 182 9.10 -3.48 18.40
N THR A 183 8.76 -2.44 19.14
CA THR A 183 8.36 -2.57 20.54
C THR A 183 7.00 -3.24 20.66
N THR A 184 5.99 -2.83 19.89
CA THR A 184 4.63 -3.43 19.94
C THR A 184 4.61 -4.89 19.47
N ILE A 185 5.43 -5.25 18.48
CA ILE A 185 5.40 -6.61 17.92
C ILE A 185 6.32 -7.56 18.68
N PHE A 186 7.53 -7.11 19.01
CA PHE A 186 8.61 -7.98 19.48
C PHE A 186 9.10 -7.66 20.89
N SER A 187 8.58 -6.60 21.53
CA SER A 187 9.16 -6.01 22.75
C SER A 187 10.64 -5.64 22.59
N ILE A 188 11.03 -5.20 21.38
CA ILE A 188 12.41 -4.80 21.08
C ILE A 188 12.52 -3.28 21.15
N THR A 189 13.47 -2.80 21.95
CA THR A 189 13.80 -1.38 22.13
C THR A 189 15.24 -1.04 21.73
N SER A 190 16.03 -2.02 21.28
CA SER A 190 17.42 -1.84 20.86
C SER A 190 17.53 -0.96 19.59
N PRO A 191 18.23 0.19 19.66
CA PRO A 191 18.45 1.05 18.49
C PRO A 191 19.21 0.34 17.36
N ASP A 192 20.20 -0.50 17.69
CA ASP A 192 20.98 -1.25 16.71
C ASP A 192 20.11 -2.24 15.93
N THR A 193 19.22 -2.94 16.63
CA THR A 193 18.28 -3.87 15.99
C THR A 193 17.31 -3.13 15.07
N ALA A 194 16.86 -1.94 15.47
CA ALA A 194 16.00 -1.10 14.63
C ALA A 194 16.72 -0.63 13.36
N MET A 195 17.98 -0.21 13.47
CA MET A 195 18.81 0.20 12.33
C MET A 195 19.12 -0.96 11.37
N GLU A 196 19.42 -2.14 11.91
CA GLU A 196 19.62 -3.35 11.11
C GLU A 196 18.33 -3.73 10.35
N LEU A 197 17.18 -3.76 11.04
CA LEU A 197 15.90 -4.08 10.40
C LEU A 197 15.53 -3.01 9.36
N MET A 198 15.81 -1.74 9.61
CA MET A 198 15.64 -0.66 8.63
C MET A 198 16.40 -0.94 7.34
N LYS A 199 17.66 -1.39 7.44
CA LYS A 199 18.47 -1.74 6.26
C LYS A 199 17.87 -2.92 5.50
N ILE A 200 17.45 -3.97 6.21
CA ILE A 200 16.77 -5.14 5.61
C ILE A 200 15.46 -4.73 4.93
N MET A 201 14.66 -3.87 5.57
CA MET A 201 13.40 -3.36 5.02
C MET A 201 13.65 -2.49 3.77
N LYS A 202 14.70 -1.65 3.76
CA LYS A 202 15.09 -0.85 2.59
C LYS A 202 15.43 -1.75 1.39
N ASP A 203 16.21 -2.81 1.61
CA ASP A 203 16.54 -3.79 0.56
C ASP A 203 15.28 -4.49 0.06
N PHE A 204 14.42 -4.96 0.97
CA PHE A 204 13.14 -5.57 0.64
C PHE A 204 12.22 -4.64 -0.17
N PHE A 205 12.11 -3.35 0.19
CA PHE A 205 11.25 -2.42 -0.55
C PHE A 205 11.78 -2.05 -1.93
N SER A 206 13.08 -2.15 -2.14
CA SER A 206 13.64 -1.95 -3.47
C SER A 206 13.21 -3.04 -4.48
N LEU A 207 12.61 -4.14 -4.02
CA LEU A 207 12.01 -5.17 -4.87
C LEU A 207 10.71 -4.74 -5.56
N PHE A 208 10.08 -3.64 -5.11
CA PHE A 208 8.88 -3.07 -5.74
C PHE A 208 9.22 -2.06 -6.85
N ALA A 209 10.51 -1.82 -7.12
CA ALA A 209 10.92 -0.97 -8.23
C ALA A 209 10.45 -1.56 -9.57
N PRO A 210 10.14 -0.73 -10.58
CA PRO A 210 9.75 -1.21 -11.90
C PRO A 210 10.76 -2.21 -12.46
N ASN A 211 10.25 -3.36 -12.89
CA ASN A 211 11.06 -4.45 -13.41
C ASN A 211 10.51 -4.89 -14.76
N ILE A 212 11.36 -4.90 -15.77
CA ILE A 212 11.00 -5.17 -17.17
C ILE A 212 10.40 -6.56 -17.34
N THR A 213 10.80 -7.54 -16.51
CA THR A 213 10.28 -8.90 -16.60
C THR A 213 8.83 -9.04 -16.14
N ASP A 214 8.30 -8.04 -15.43
CA ASP A 214 6.87 -7.97 -15.08
C ASP A 214 6.01 -7.60 -16.29
N TYR A 215 6.56 -6.82 -17.22
CA TYR A 215 5.87 -6.39 -18.44
C TYR A 215 6.18 -7.31 -19.64
N PHE A 216 7.35 -7.94 -19.65
CA PHE A 216 7.81 -8.85 -20.71
C PHE A 216 8.22 -10.20 -20.12
N PRO A 217 7.26 -11.14 -19.92
CA PRO A 217 7.54 -12.42 -19.27
C PRO A 217 8.62 -13.27 -19.95
N ILE A 218 8.83 -13.10 -21.26
CA ILE A 218 9.90 -13.80 -22.01
C ILE A 218 11.30 -13.48 -21.49
N LEU A 219 11.50 -12.30 -20.87
CA LEU A 219 12.78 -11.87 -20.31
C LEU A 219 13.05 -12.43 -18.91
N LYS A 220 12.11 -13.17 -18.29
CA LYS A 220 12.29 -13.75 -16.95
C LYS A 220 13.50 -14.70 -16.87
N VAL A 221 13.81 -15.40 -17.96
CA VAL A 221 14.95 -16.33 -18.02
C VAL A 221 16.28 -15.60 -17.91
N LEU A 222 16.38 -14.39 -18.48
CA LEU A 222 17.61 -13.60 -18.50
C LEU A 222 17.81 -12.79 -17.22
N ASP A 223 16.74 -12.48 -16.47
CA ASP A 223 16.74 -11.58 -15.30
C ASP A 223 17.62 -10.34 -15.50
N PRO A 224 17.36 -9.51 -16.53
CA PRO A 224 18.29 -8.47 -16.98
C PRO A 224 18.57 -7.39 -15.93
N GLN A 225 17.70 -7.23 -14.93
CA GLN A 225 17.87 -6.28 -13.81
C GLN A 225 18.40 -6.97 -12.54
N GLY A 226 18.68 -8.27 -12.55
CA GLY A 226 19.12 -9.04 -11.39
C GLY A 226 18.11 -9.08 -10.25
N MET A 227 16.83 -8.86 -10.53
CA MET A 227 15.78 -8.68 -9.53
C MET A 227 15.46 -9.98 -8.81
N LYS A 228 15.61 -11.13 -9.47
CA LYS A 228 15.45 -12.44 -8.83
C LYS A 228 16.52 -12.65 -7.77
N ARG A 229 17.79 -12.48 -8.11
CA ARG A 229 18.92 -12.64 -7.17
C ARG A 229 18.80 -11.69 -6.00
N LYS A 230 18.44 -10.43 -6.28
CA LYS A 230 18.19 -9.41 -5.24
C LYS A 230 17.05 -9.82 -4.31
N ALA A 231 15.98 -10.40 -4.86
CA ALA A 231 14.86 -10.91 -4.08
C ALA A 231 15.26 -12.08 -3.18
N GLU A 232 16.00 -13.07 -3.70
CA GLU A 232 16.48 -14.21 -2.93
C GLU A 232 17.28 -13.76 -1.69
N LEU A 233 18.20 -12.82 -1.87
CA LEU A 233 19.01 -12.27 -0.77
C LEU A 233 18.16 -11.45 0.21
N SER A 234 17.33 -10.55 -0.29
CA SER A 234 16.58 -9.60 0.55
C SER A 234 15.46 -10.30 1.34
N LEU A 235 14.71 -11.19 0.68
CA LEU A 235 13.72 -12.04 1.33
C LEU A 235 14.39 -13.01 2.30
N GLY A 236 15.52 -13.61 1.94
CA GLY A 236 16.28 -14.50 2.81
C GLY A 236 16.69 -13.83 4.12
N LYS A 237 17.27 -12.63 4.05
CA LYS A 237 17.65 -11.83 5.24
C LYS A 237 16.44 -11.50 6.11
N LEU A 238 15.34 -11.06 5.49
CA LEU A 238 14.12 -10.71 6.21
C LEU A 238 13.53 -11.92 6.94
N LEU A 239 13.41 -13.06 6.25
CA LEU A 239 12.90 -14.30 6.82
C LEU A 239 13.81 -14.87 7.91
N ALA A 240 15.14 -14.74 7.76
CA ALA A 240 16.11 -15.12 8.77
C ALA A 240 15.93 -14.27 10.04
N LYS A 241 15.88 -12.95 9.92
CA LYS A 241 15.72 -12.06 11.08
C LYS A 241 14.43 -12.34 11.85
N PHE A 242 13.34 -12.61 11.14
CA PHE A 242 12.09 -13.03 11.78
C PHE A 242 12.17 -14.37 12.48
N ARG A 243 12.89 -15.33 11.89
CA ARG A 243 13.12 -16.63 12.52
C ARG A 243 13.88 -16.45 13.83
N ASP A 244 14.85 -15.55 13.85
CA ASP A 244 15.65 -15.28 15.05
C ASP A 244 14.78 -14.68 16.17
N PHE A 245 13.91 -13.71 15.85
CA PHE A 245 12.94 -13.17 16.82
C PHE A 245 11.98 -14.23 17.36
N LEU A 246 11.47 -15.10 16.49
CA LEU A 246 10.57 -16.18 16.88
C LEU A 246 11.28 -17.20 17.78
N ASN A 247 12.47 -17.65 17.38
CA ASN A 247 13.24 -18.64 18.14
C ASN A 247 13.61 -18.10 19.52
N HIS A 248 14.12 -16.87 19.60
CA HIS A 248 14.41 -16.20 20.86
C HIS A 248 13.17 -16.14 21.77
N ARG A 249 11.98 -15.90 21.21
CA ARG A 249 10.74 -15.91 21.99
C ARG A 249 10.37 -17.30 22.49
N LEU A 250 10.47 -18.32 21.64
CA LEU A 250 10.16 -19.70 22.02
C LEU A 250 11.11 -20.19 23.12
N ASP A 251 12.39 -19.86 23.03
CA ASP A 251 13.39 -20.19 24.04
C ASP A 251 13.12 -19.45 25.36
N HIS A 252 12.77 -18.15 25.31
CA HIS A 252 12.36 -17.40 26.49
C HIS A 252 11.15 -18.04 27.18
N ARG A 253 10.13 -18.47 26.42
CA ARG A 253 8.94 -19.15 26.96
C ARG A 253 9.27 -20.49 27.59
N ARG A 254 10.21 -21.25 27.01
CA ARG A 254 10.68 -22.53 27.57
C ARG A 254 11.40 -22.33 28.89
N ASN A 255 12.24 -21.30 28.99
CA ASN A 255 13.05 -21.02 30.19
C ASN A 255 12.27 -20.26 31.27
N ASN A 256 11.22 -19.52 30.90
CA ASN A 256 10.42 -18.69 31.82
C ASN A 256 8.91 -18.91 31.62
N PRO A 257 8.35 -20.08 31.96
CA PRO A 257 6.96 -20.43 31.64
C PRO A 257 5.92 -19.50 32.29
N ASN A 258 6.25 -18.89 33.44
CA ASN A 258 5.36 -17.99 34.17
C ASN A 258 5.52 -16.51 33.77
N ASN A 259 6.50 -16.16 32.93
CA ASN A 259 6.78 -14.78 32.53
C ASN A 259 6.57 -14.60 31.01
N LYS A 260 5.32 -14.71 30.57
CA LYS A 260 4.98 -14.46 29.16
C LYS A 260 5.05 -12.96 28.86
N LYS A 261 5.61 -12.63 27.69
CA LYS A 261 5.57 -11.25 27.17
C LYS A 261 4.14 -10.91 26.74
N GLN A 262 3.73 -9.66 26.96
CA GLN A 262 2.42 -9.15 26.53
C GLN A 262 2.57 -8.38 25.22
N ASP A 263 2.99 -9.06 24.16
CA ASP A 263 3.11 -8.45 22.83
C ASP A 263 2.46 -9.29 21.73
N LEU A 264 2.41 -8.74 20.53
CA LEU A 264 1.73 -9.37 19.40
C LEU A 264 2.40 -10.67 18.96
N LEU A 265 3.71 -10.81 19.10
CA LEU A 265 4.38 -12.08 18.80
C LEU A 265 3.88 -13.18 19.74
N GLU A 266 3.68 -12.88 21.03
CA GLU A 266 3.12 -13.86 21.97
C GLU A 266 1.68 -14.25 21.59
N ALA A 267 0.84 -13.25 21.27
CA ALA A 267 -0.54 -13.50 20.84
C ALA A 267 -0.60 -14.38 19.57
N ILE A 268 0.30 -14.15 18.61
CA ILE A 268 0.40 -14.98 17.39
C ILE A 268 0.83 -16.42 17.74
N ILE A 269 1.77 -16.59 18.67
CA ILE A 269 2.22 -17.91 19.11
C ILE A 269 1.06 -18.67 19.77
N ASP A 270 0.30 -18.02 20.66
CA ASP A 270 -0.81 -18.66 21.39
C ASP A 270 -1.97 -19.09 20.47
N ILE A 271 -2.22 -18.34 19.40
CA ILE A 271 -3.30 -18.64 18.42
C ILE A 271 -2.86 -19.66 17.36
N THR A 272 -1.56 -19.91 17.23
CA THR A 272 -1.03 -20.85 16.23
C THR A 272 -0.85 -22.24 16.84
N PRO A 273 -1.62 -23.27 16.41
CA PRO A 273 -1.50 -24.62 16.97
C PRO A 273 -0.08 -25.21 16.80
N SER A 274 0.41 -25.97 17.78
CA SER A 274 1.73 -26.62 17.82
C SER A 274 2.07 -27.47 16.59
N LYS A 275 1.07 -28.11 15.95
CA LYS A 275 1.27 -28.86 14.70
C LYS A 275 1.41 -27.97 13.45
N ARG A 276 0.76 -26.80 13.43
CA ARG A 276 0.92 -25.78 12.35
C ARG A 276 2.14 -24.90 12.56
N LEU A 277 2.67 -24.87 13.78
CA LEU A 277 3.96 -24.27 14.05
C LEU A 277 5.02 -24.95 13.18
N GLN A 278 5.15 -26.26 13.04
CA GLN A 278 6.31 -26.85 12.32
C GLN A 278 6.48 -26.45 10.83
N HIS A 279 5.46 -25.91 10.16
CA HIS A 279 5.53 -25.53 8.73
C HIS A 279 5.88 -24.05 8.55
N TYR A 280 7.15 -23.79 8.20
CA TYR A 280 7.73 -22.46 7.98
C TYR A 280 6.91 -21.57 7.02
N HIS A 281 6.29 -22.17 5.99
CA HIS A 281 5.46 -21.49 5.00
C HIS A 281 4.18 -20.83 5.54
N THR A 282 3.68 -21.27 6.69
CA THR A 282 2.46 -20.73 7.30
C THR A 282 2.72 -19.56 8.25
N ARG A 283 3.97 -19.40 8.73
CA ARG A 283 4.36 -18.49 9.82
C ARG A 283 4.60 -17.04 9.36
N TYR A 284 5.36 -16.87 8.28
CA TYR A 284 5.83 -15.55 7.83
C TYR A 284 4.74 -14.58 7.33
N PRO A 285 3.64 -15.02 6.71
CA PRO A 285 2.68 -14.10 6.10
C PRO A 285 1.95 -13.15 7.05
N LEU A 286 1.68 -13.60 8.28
CA LEU A 286 1.00 -12.78 9.29
C LEU A 286 1.93 -11.69 9.82
N PHE A 287 3.20 -12.01 10.07
CA PHE A 287 4.23 -11.02 10.42
C PHE A 287 4.53 -10.07 9.26
N THR A 288 4.57 -10.62 8.04
CA THR A 288 4.68 -9.79 6.86
C THR A 288 3.43 -8.94 6.61
N SER A 289 2.27 -9.18 7.23
CA SER A 289 1.13 -8.26 7.06
C SER A 289 1.45 -6.86 7.59
N ARG A 290 2.16 -6.81 8.73
CA ARG A 290 2.63 -5.59 9.40
C ARG A 290 3.99 -5.11 8.85
N ILE A 291 4.84 -6.02 8.34
CA ILE A 291 6.22 -5.69 7.90
C ILE A 291 6.48 -5.75 6.36
N ASN A 292 5.73 -6.51 5.53
CA ASN A 292 5.81 -6.45 4.04
C ASN A 292 5.43 -5.09 3.49
N ARG A 293 4.94 -4.20 4.34
CA ARG A 293 4.55 -2.90 3.90
C ARG A 293 5.74 -1.99 3.85
N GLY A 294 6.03 -1.55 2.62
CA GLY A 294 6.68 -0.26 2.35
C GLY A 294 5.80 0.90 2.78
N ARG A 295 5.08 0.76 3.90
CA ARG A 295 4.06 1.68 4.40
C ARG A 295 4.32 2.21 5.80
N ASN A 296 5.39 1.80 6.49
CA ASN A 296 6.02 2.72 7.49
C ASN A 296 6.44 4.01 6.79
N ARG A 297 6.91 3.89 5.54
CA ARG A 297 7.07 5.03 4.64
C ARG A 297 5.77 5.74 4.34
N LEU A 298 4.61 5.07 4.28
CA LEU A 298 3.34 5.79 4.06
C LEU A 298 2.89 6.54 5.30
N HIS A 299 3.14 6.03 6.52
CA HIS A 299 2.87 6.80 7.73
C HIS A 299 3.73 8.07 7.75
N SER A 300 5.04 7.92 7.55
CA SER A 300 5.96 9.08 7.48
C SER A 300 5.67 9.99 6.29
N ASN A 301 5.36 9.45 5.11
CA ASN A 301 4.97 10.24 3.93
C ASN A 301 3.67 11.00 4.18
N MET A 302 2.67 10.40 4.86
CA MET A 302 1.41 11.09 5.12
C MET A 302 1.59 12.20 6.14
N VAL A 303 2.37 11.97 7.22
CA VAL A 303 2.74 13.04 8.16
C VAL A 303 3.56 14.12 7.46
N GLU A 304 4.50 13.74 6.59
CA GLU A 304 5.26 14.68 5.77
C GLU A 304 4.35 15.51 4.86
N TRP A 305 3.36 14.90 4.18
CA TRP A 305 2.38 15.63 3.39
C TRP A 305 1.48 16.53 4.25
N ILE A 306 1.01 16.06 5.41
CA ILE A 306 0.24 16.89 6.35
C ILE A 306 1.05 18.12 6.74
N MET A 307 2.30 17.94 7.16
CA MET A 307 3.19 19.04 7.55
C MET A 307 3.49 19.96 6.38
N THR A 308 3.75 19.41 5.19
CA THR A 308 4.00 20.17 3.97
C THR A 308 2.80 21.06 3.63
N GLU A 309 1.60 20.49 3.60
CA GLU A 309 0.38 21.21 3.30
C GLU A 309 0.05 22.28 4.35
N LEU A 310 0.26 21.99 5.63
CA LEU A 310 0.08 22.99 6.69
C LEU A 310 1.09 24.15 6.58
N LEU A 311 2.36 23.86 6.25
CA LEU A 311 3.40 24.88 6.06
C LEU A 311 3.15 25.76 4.83
N PHE A 312 2.61 25.19 3.74
CA PHE A 312 2.19 25.96 2.57
C PHE A 312 0.88 26.74 2.78
N ASN A 313 0.15 26.47 3.86
CA ASN A 313 -1.11 27.15 4.18
C ASN A 313 -1.13 27.68 5.64
N PRO A 314 -0.41 28.77 5.93
CA PRO A 314 -0.25 29.29 7.29
C PRO A 314 -1.56 29.55 8.04
N ASP A 315 -2.59 30.07 7.36
CA ASP A 315 -3.91 30.32 7.99
C ASP A 315 -4.56 29.03 8.52
N LYS A 316 -4.36 27.92 7.79
CA LYS A 316 -4.89 26.60 8.17
C LYS A 316 -4.10 26.03 9.32
N LEU A 317 -2.78 26.21 9.33
CA LEU A 317 -1.92 25.85 10.45
C LEU A 317 -2.30 26.62 11.72
N GLU A 318 -2.51 27.93 11.65
CA GLU A 318 -2.91 28.74 12.80
C GLU A 318 -4.31 28.38 13.30
N ARG A 319 -5.25 28.03 12.41
CA ARG A 319 -6.54 27.48 12.81
C ARG A 319 -6.40 26.15 13.56
N LEU A 320 -5.56 25.24 13.06
CA LEU A 320 -5.31 23.96 13.72
C LEU A 320 -4.66 24.15 15.10
N LYS A 321 -3.65 25.03 15.21
CA LYS A 321 -3.02 25.37 16.49
C LYS A 321 -4.04 25.91 17.51
N ARG A 322 -4.98 26.75 17.07
CA ARG A 322 -6.06 27.27 17.94
C ARG A 322 -6.99 26.16 18.43
N GLU A 323 -7.41 25.25 17.57
CA GLU A 323 -8.22 24.09 17.97
C GLU A 323 -7.48 23.22 19.00
N ILE A 324 -6.23 22.86 18.71
CA ILE A 324 -5.40 22.06 19.62
C ILE A 324 -5.24 22.78 20.97
N LYS A 325 -4.88 24.08 20.96
CA LYS A 325 -4.73 24.87 22.19
C LYS A 325 -6.01 24.92 23.02
N SER A 326 -7.17 25.04 22.36
CA SER A 326 -8.47 25.05 23.03
C SER A 326 -8.82 23.71 23.68
N ALA A 327 -8.38 22.59 23.11
CA ALA A 327 -8.69 21.26 23.64
C ALA A 327 -7.73 20.82 24.75
N VAL A 328 -6.46 21.21 24.68
CA VAL A 328 -5.43 20.81 25.65
C VAL A 328 -5.52 21.58 26.97
N GLY A 329 -6.08 22.79 26.94
CA GLY A 329 -6.14 23.67 28.11
C GLY A 329 -4.74 24.00 28.65
N GLU A 330 -4.65 24.32 29.94
CA GLU A 330 -3.39 24.71 30.61
C GLU A 330 -2.47 23.52 30.94
N ASN A 331 -3.00 22.28 30.92
CA ASN A 331 -2.26 21.08 31.36
C ASN A 331 -1.22 20.58 30.36
N GLY A 332 -1.18 21.12 29.14
CA GLY A 332 -0.12 20.92 28.15
C GLY A 332 0.05 19.49 27.60
N LYS A 333 -0.77 18.53 28.03
CA LYS A 333 -0.70 17.11 27.60
C LYS A 333 -1.95 16.72 26.83
N ILE A 334 -1.76 16.27 25.60
CA ILE A 334 -2.79 15.70 24.73
C ILE A 334 -2.94 14.21 25.05
N GLN A 335 -4.16 13.73 25.30
CA GLN A 335 -4.46 12.30 25.27
C GLN A 335 -5.01 11.89 23.90
N GLU A 336 -4.82 10.64 23.47
CA GLU A 336 -5.31 10.18 22.16
C GLU A 336 -6.84 10.31 22.02
N ALA A 337 -7.57 10.15 23.12
CA ALA A 337 -9.01 10.35 23.18
C ALA A 337 -9.41 11.79 22.82
N ASP A 338 -8.62 12.78 23.25
CA ASP A 338 -8.86 14.19 22.96
C ASP A 338 -8.63 14.45 21.46
N ILE A 339 -7.57 13.88 20.87
CA ILE A 339 -7.22 14.03 19.45
C ILE A 339 -8.35 13.52 18.53
N ALA A 340 -9.01 12.44 18.92
CA ALA A 340 -10.12 11.89 18.17
C ALA A 340 -11.32 12.83 18.07
N SER A 341 -11.45 13.77 19.01
CA SER A 341 -12.56 14.73 19.09
C SER A 341 -12.30 16.08 18.43
N LEU A 342 -11.12 16.29 17.83
CA LEU A 342 -10.72 17.54 17.16
C LEU A 342 -11.21 17.59 15.69
N PRO A 343 -12.35 18.24 15.39
CA PRO A 343 -12.97 18.15 14.05
C PRO A 343 -12.09 18.74 12.95
N TYR A 344 -11.36 19.82 13.21
CA TYR A 344 -10.51 20.45 12.21
C TYR A 344 -9.24 19.64 11.94
N LEU A 345 -8.62 19.04 12.95
CA LEU A 345 -7.55 18.06 12.76
C LEU A 345 -8.03 16.86 11.91
N GLN A 346 -9.22 16.33 12.21
CA GLN A 346 -9.80 15.25 11.40
C GLN A 346 -9.99 15.68 9.94
N ALA A 347 -10.43 16.91 9.71
CA ALA A 347 -10.59 17.47 8.38
C ALA A 347 -9.23 17.61 7.65
N VAL A 348 -8.20 18.15 8.31
CA VAL A 348 -6.83 18.27 7.77
C VAL A 348 -6.30 16.91 7.31
N ILE A 349 -6.42 15.89 8.18
CA ILE A 349 -5.98 14.53 7.86
C ILE A 349 -6.83 14.00 6.70
N LYS A 350 -8.16 14.13 6.78
CA LYS A 350 -9.08 13.63 5.76
C LYS A 350 -8.73 14.17 4.38
N GLU A 351 -8.50 15.46 4.31
CA GLU A 351 -8.20 16.20 3.09
C GLU A 351 -6.80 15.91 2.56
N THR A 352 -5.81 15.75 3.43
CA THR A 352 -4.46 15.35 3.01
C THR A 352 -4.50 13.95 2.40
N PHE A 353 -5.23 13.00 2.99
CA PHE A 353 -5.41 11.66 2.42
C PHE A 353 -6.24 11.66 1.13
N ARG A 354 -7.20 12.57 0.98
CA ARG A 354 -7.88 12.81 -0.30
C ARG A 354 -6.85 13.24 -1.33
N TYR A 355 -6.18 14.38 -1.11
CA TYR A 355 -5.36 15.02 -2.12
C TYR A 355 -4.04 14.27 -2.41
N HIS A 356 -3.46 13.65 -1.39
CA HIS A 356 -2.23 12.84 -1.46
C HIS A 356 -2.50 11.37 -1.12
N PRO A 357 -3.26 10.65 -1.96
CA PRO A 357 -3.60 9.27 -1.66
C PRO A 357 -2.31 8.43 -1.57
N PRO A 358 -2.08 7.69 -0.46
CA PRO A 358 -0.86 6.92 -0.25
C PRO A 358 -0.55 5.89 -1.36
N GLY A 359 -1.58 5.46 -2.08
CA GLY A 359 -1.47 4.64 -3.29
C GLY A 359 -2.32 5.24 -4.40
N PRO A 360 -1.76 6.10 -5.27
CA PRO A 360 -2.53 6.89 -6.23
C PRO A 360 -3.17 6.07 -7.37
N LEU A 361 -2.67 4.85 -7.59
CA LEU A 361 -3.25 3.85 -8.51
C LEU A 361 -3.83 2.63 -7.77
N ALA A 362 -4.10 2.79 -6.46
CA ALA A 362 -4.38 1.73 -5.52
C ALA A 362 -3.34 0.59 -5.60
N VAL A 363 -3.62 -0.54 -4.95
CA VAL A 363 -2.83 -1.75 -5.18
C VAL A 363 -3.52 -2.56 -6.27
N THR A 364 -2.78 -2.86 -7.34
CA THR A 364 -3.30 -3.57 -8.51
C THR A 364 -4.00 -4.87 -8.13
N ARG A 365 -5.12 -5.15 -8.80
CA ARG A 365 -5.83 -6.42 -8.70
C ARG A 365 -5.64 -7.21 -9.99
N MET A 366 -6.06 -8.46 -9.97
CA MET A 366 -6.12 -9.32 -11.15
C MET A 366 -7.50 -9.97 -11.21
N SER A 367 -8.08 -10.05 -12.41
CA SER A 367 -9.33 -10.77 -12.63
C SER A 367 -9.12 -12.28 -12.51
N GLU A 368 -9.86 -12.94 -11.64
CA GLU A 368 -9.80 -14.40 -11.44
C GLU A 368 -10.67 -15.18 -12.44
N ALA A 369 -11.60 -14.50 -13.11
CA ALA A 369 -12.49 -15.04 -14.14
C ALA A 369 -12.82 -13.99 -15.21
N ASP A 370 -13.41 -14.41 -16.33
CA ASP A 370 -14.03 -13.49 -17.28
C ASP A 370 -15.24 -12.83 -16.60
N GLN A 371 -15.37 -11.50 -16.71
CA GLN A 371 -16.45 -10.74 -16.08
C GLN A 371 -16.88 -9.58 -16.97
N GLU A 372 -18.19 -9.43 -17.18
CA GLU A 372 -18.74 -8.24 -17.82
C GLU A 372 -18.89 -7.10 -16.78
N VAL A 373 -18.44 -5.90 -17.13
CA VAL A 373 -18.57 -4.69 -16.33
C VAL A 373 -18.97 -3.55 -17.26
N ASN A 374 -20.12 -2.92 -16.98
CA ASN A 374 -20.64 -1.80 -17.77
C ASN A 374 -20.72 -2.08 -19.29
N GLY A 375 -21.18 -3.28 -19.67
CA GLY A 375 -21.29 -3.70 -21.08
C GLY A 375 -19.96 -4.12 -21.73
N TYR A 376 -18.84 -4.09 -20.99
CA TYR A 376 -17.53 -4.50 -21.46
C TYR A 376 -17.05 -5.80 -20.82
N MET A 377 -16.47 -6.67 -21.62
CA MET A 377 -15.83 -7.90 -21.14
C MET A 377 -14.43 -7.62 -20.61
N ILE A 378 -14.18 -8.04 -19.37
CA ILE A 378 -12.87 -8.06 -18.74
C ILE A 378 -12.42 -9.53 -18.64
N PRO A 379 -11.45 -9.97 -19.46
CA PRO A 379 -10.98 -11.36 -19.44
C PRO A 379 -10.25 -11.73 -18.13
N LYS A 380 -10.26 -13.02 -17.79
CA LYS A 380 -9.42 -13.60 -16.73
C LYS A 380 -7.94 -13.23 -16.94
N GLY A 381 -7.24 -12.94 -15.85
CA GLY A 381 -5.83 -12.55 -15.86
C GLY A 381 -5.59 -11.06 -16.18
N THR A 382 -6.63 -10.29 -16.50
CA THR A 382 -6.51 -8.84 -16.70
C THR A 382 -6.08 -8.16 -15.41
N GLN A 383 -5.08 -7.28 -15.50
CA GLN A 383 -4.68 -6.41 -14.40
C GLN A 383 -5.72 -5.29 -14.23
N ILE A 384 -6.13 -5.00 -13.00
CA ILE A 384 -7.08 -3.93 -12.69
C ILE A 384 -6.38 -2.87 -11.86
N VAL A 385 -6.53 -1.62 -12.28
CA VAL A 385 -6.00 -0.42 -11.64
C VAL A 385 -7.16 0.52 -11.32
N VAL A 386 -7.15 1.11 -10.13
CA VAL A 386 -8.11 2.15 -9.74
C VAL A 386 -7.33 3.42 -9.50
N ASN A 387 -7.56 4.44 -10.32
CA ASN A 387 -6.87 5.72 -10.24
C ASN A 387 -7.50 6.62 -9.18
N THR A 388 -7.22 6.30 -7.91
CA THR A 388 -7.71 7.06 -6.75
C THR A 388 -7.24 8.51 -6.78
N TRP A 389 -6.07 8.79 -7.37
CA TRP A 389 -5.56 10.15 -7.53
C TRP A 389 -6.39 11.00 -8.48
N SER A 390 -6.89 10.40 -9.57
CA SER A 390 -7.82 11.08 -10.48
C SER A 390 -9.12 11.43 -9.78
N MET A 391 -9.71 10.45 -9.09
CA MET A 391 -10.98 10.61 -8.36
C MET A 391 -10.88 11.67 -7.26
N ALA A 392 -9.76 11.69 -6.55
CA ALA A 392 -9.49 12.68 -5.52
C ALA A 392 -9.41 14.12 -6.02
N LYS A 393 -9.13 14.32 -7.31
CA LYS A 393 -8.94 15.66 -7.91
C LYS A 393 -10.01 16.00 -8.94
N ASP A 394 -11.07 15.20 -9.02
CA ASP A 394 -12.16 15.40 -9.97
C ASP A 394 -13.04 16.58 -9.53
N PRO A 395 -13.13 17.66 -10.33
CA PRO A 395 -13.97 18.81 -10.00
C PRO A 395 -15.48 18.51 -10.04
N SER A 396 -15.90 17.39 -10.63
CA SER A 396 -17.29 16.94 -10.56
C SER A 396 -17.66 16.33 -9.21
N ILE A 397 -16.66 15.97 -8.41
CA ILE A 397 -16.81 15.34 -7.08
C ILE A 397 -16.45 16.33 -5.96
N TRP A 398 -15.40 17.13 -6.16
CA TRP A 398 -14.81 17.99 -5.14
C TRP A 398 -14.80 19.46 -5.57
N THR A 399 -15.27 20.35 -4.69
CA THR A 399 -15.24 21.79 -4.90
C THR A 399 -13.84 22.33 -4.65
N ASP A 400 -13.25 22.96 -5.66
CA ASP A 400 -11.85 23.45 -5.65
C ASP A 400 -10.83 22.40 -5.16
N PRO A 401 -10.60 21.33 -5.94
CA PRO A 401 -9.82 20.17 -5.48
C PRO A 401 -8.36 20.51 -5.14
N ARG A 402 -7.83 21.67 -5.57
CA ARG A 402 -6.45 22.13 -5.36
C ARG A 402 -6.26 22.83 -4.02
N ASN A 403 -7.32 23.38 -3.45
CA ASN A 403 -7.25 24.07 -2.18
C ASN A 403 -7.56 23.08 -1.06
N LEU A 404 -6.53 22.67 -0.34
CA LEU A 404 -6.67 21.81 0.84
C LEU A 404 -7.68 22.44 1.80
N LEU A 405 -8.81 21.81 2.13
CA LEU A 405 -9.81 22.37 3.05
C LEU A 405 -10.50 23.60 2.46
N SER A 406 -10.92 23.53 1.19
CA SER A 406 -12.00 24.39 0.72
C SER A 406 -13.14 24.24 1.75
N GLN A 407 -13.60 25.35 2.30
CA GLN A 407 -14.16 25.45 3.67
C GLN A 407 -15.38 24.55 3.98
N ASN A 408 -15.93 23.84 2.98
CA ASN A 408 -17.12 23.03 3.10
C ASN A 408 -16.84 21.52 3.00
N ASP A 409 -16.07 21.00 2.05
CA ASP A 409 -16.21 19.58 1.68
C ASP A 409 -15.71 18.58 2.74
N SER A 410 -14.57 18.82 3.39
CA SER A 410 -14.00 17.85 4.35
C SER A 410 -14.70 17.84 5.71
N LEU A 411 -15.19 18.99 6.16
CA LEU A 411 -15.92 19.19 7.43
C LEU A 411 -17.43 18.89 7.30
N THR A 412 -18.03 19.05 6.12
CA THR A 412 -19.48 18.87 5.91
C THR A 412 -19.83 17.49 5.36
N THR A 413 -18.91 16.79 4.68
CA THR A 413 -19.21 15.45 4.14
C THR A 413 -19.10 14.37 5.21
N ASN A 414 -20.14 13.55 5.33
CA ASN A 414 -20.14 12.36 6.20
C ASN A 414 -19.30 11.18 5.65
N TRP A 415 -18.52 11.40 4.59
CA TRP A 415 -17.69 10.37 3.98
C TRP A 415 -16.53 9.98 4.88
N ASP A 416 -16.27 8.67 4.94
CA ASP A 416 -15.24 8.06 5.75
C ASP A 416 -14.30 7.16 4.94
N PHE A 417 -13.25 6.70 5.62
CA PHE A 417 -12.20 5.86 5.06
C PHE A 417 -12.50 4.35 5.07
N LYS A 418 -13.73 3.96 5.44
CA LYS A 418 -14.08 2.54 5.63
C LYS A 418 -14.35 1.81 4.32
N GLY A 419 -14.16 2.48 3.18
CA GLY A 419 -14.34 1.92 1.85
C GLY A 419 -15.79 1.76 1.42
N GLN A 420 -16.70 2.54 2.03
CA GLN A 420 -18.12 2.62 1.66
C GLN A 420 -18.39 3.82 0.75
N HIS A 421 -17.59 4.89 0.92
CA HIS A 421 -17.69 6.13 0.16
C HIS A 421 -16.65 6.13 -0.95
N PHE A 422 -17.04 5.72 -2.16
CA PHE A 422 -16.10 5.51 -3.27
C PHE A 422 -15.40 6.78 -3.76
N GLN A 423 -15.93 7.95 -3.44
CA GLN A 423 -15.28 9.24 -3.66
C GLN A 423 -13.96 9.35 -2.87
N LEU A 424 -13.85 8.64 -1.74
CA LEU A 424 -12.71 8.73 -0.81
C LEU A 424 -12.25 7.32 -0.36
N ILE A 425 -11.43 6.67 -1.18
CA ILE A 425 -10.91 5.31 -0.92
C ILE A 425 -9.37 5.22 -0.87
N PRO A 426 -8.67 6.05 -0.06
CA PRO A 426 -7.19 6.03 0.00
C PRO A 426 -6.61 4.69 0.48
N PHE A 427 -7.42 3.89 1.19
CA PHE A 427 -7.08 2.55 1.68
C PHE A 427 -7.66 1.41 0.84
N GLY A 428 -8.26 1.75 -0.32
CA GLY A 428 -9.05 0.85 -1.15
C GLY A 428 -10.41 0.50 -0.53
N ALA A 429 -11.11 -0.43 -1.17
CA ALA A 429 -12.44 -0.86 -0.77
C ALA A 429 -12.64 -2.38 -0.98
N GLY A 430 -13.78 -2.88 -0.48
CA GLY A 430 -14.22 -4.25 -0.62
C GLY A 430 -13.31 -5.28 0.03
N ARG A 431 -13.24 -6.49 -0.53
CA ARG A 431 -12.58 -7.66 0.11
C ARG A 431 -11.11 -7.42 0.47
N ARG A 432 -10.36 -6.67 -0.35
CA ARG A 432 -8.94 -6.35 -0.08
C ARG A 432 -8.74 -4.93 0.48
N ILE A 433 -9.75 -4.34 1.15
CA ILE A 433 -9.52 -3.09 1.91
C ILE A 433 -8.35 -3.28 2.88
N PHE A 434 -7.53 -2.27 3.04
CA PHE A 434 -6.39 -2.33 3.94
C PHE A 434 -6.82 -2.64 5.38
N PRO A 435 -6.33 -3.71 6.03
CA PRO A 435 -6.80 -4.06 7.39
C PRO A 435 -6.35 -3.08 8.48
N GLU A 436 -5.26 -2.33 8.26
CA GLU A 436 -4.59 -1.52 9.30
C GLU A 436 -4.89 -0.02 9.19
N TYR A 437 -5.80 0.40 8.31
CA TYR A 437 -6.10 1.83 8.19
C TYR A 437 -6.48 2.48 9.53
N PRO A 438 -7.18 1.82 10.49
CA PRO A 438 -7.50 2.47 11.78
C PRO A 438 -6.24 2.87 12.56
N TRP A 439 -5.23 2.00 12.56
CA TRP A 439 -3.93 2.27 13.19
C TRP A 439 -3.17 3.37 12.47
N GLN A 440 -3.22 3.40 11.14
CA GLN A 440 -2.60 4.47 10.37
C GLN A 440 -3.23 5.83 10.67
N LEU A 441 -4.54 5.88 10.86
CA LEU A 441 -5.23 7.13 11.23
C LEU A 441 -4.85 7.59 12.63
N VAL A 442 -4.77 6.67 13.60
CA VAL A 442 -4.33 7.01 14.97
C VAL A 442 -2.89 7.51 14.98
N PHE A 443 -2.02 6.97 14.11
CA PHE A 443 -0.64 7.44 14.04
C PHE A 443 -0.50 8.83 13.37
N CYS A 444 -1.34 9.14 12.38
CA CYS A 444 -1.28 10.44 11.70
C CYS A 444 -1.94 11.57 12.51
N ARG A 445 -2.86 11.21 13.40
CA ARG A 445 -3.47 12.06 14.41
C ARG A 445 -2.45 12.34 15.49
#